data_AF-A0A3C0T2V1-F1
#
_entry.id   AF-A0A3C0T2V1-F1
#
_cell.length_a   1.000
_cell.length_b   1.000
_cell.length_c   1.000
_cell.angle_alpha   90.00
_cell.angle_beta   90.00
_cell.angle_gamma   90.00
#
_symmetry.space_group_name_H-M   'P 1'
#
loop_
_entity.id
_entity.type
_entity.pdbx_description
1 polymer ?
#
loop_
_entity_poly.entity_id
_entity_poly.type
_entity_poly.pdbx_seq_one_letter_code
_entity_poly.pdbx_strand_id
1 'polypeptide(L)'
;MNTILNMKTLMQRVGDDKEIANEILEMFIDTIPELIDNLKAAISQGNSDLLIKTSHEIKGISGNISAEKLAETAAQLESYGKKNDFDNCKEILPIFDKEFEELRVEIKQLLEGI
;
A
#
# COMPACT_ATOMS: atom_id res chain seq x y z
N MET A 1 11.00 -6.83 -16.59
CA MET A 1 9.94 -6.82 -15.56
C MET A 1 9.65 -5.36 -15.24
N ASN A 2 8.39 -4.94 -15.23
CA ASN A 2 8.00 -3.59 -14.82
C ASN A 2 7.76 -3.67 -13.30
N THR A 3 8.81 -3.47 -12.51
CA THR A 3 8.79 -3.62 -11.04
C THR A 3 7.95 -2.51 -10.40
N ILE A 4 7.08 -2.88 -9.45
CA ILE A 4 6.24 -1.95 -8.68
C ILE A 4 7.01 -1.44 -7.46
N LEU A 5 7.89 -2.28 -6.92
CA LEU A 5 8.81 -1.91 -5.86
C LEU A 5 10.07 -1.25 -6.43
N ASN A 6 10.36 -0.01 -6.03
CA ASN A 6 11.65 0.60 -6.34
C ASN A 6 12.74 0.08 -5.39
N MET A 7 13.26 -1.11 -5.69
CA MET A 7 14.26 -1.79 -4.86
C MET A 7 15.54 -0.97 -4.68
N LYS A 8 15.96 -0.21 -5.70
CA LYS A 8 17.13 0.66 -5.59
C LYS A 8 16.94 1.73 -4.52
N THR A 9 15.79 2.40 -4.52
CA THR A 9 15.48 3.43 -3.52
C THR A 9 15.29 2.82 -2.14
N LEU A 10 14.67 1.65 -2.02
CA LEU A 10 14.57 0.92 -0.76
C LEU A 10 15.95 0.63 -0.17
N MET A 11 16.85 0.02 -0.95
CA MET A 11 18.23 -0.30 -0.52
C MET A 11 19.00 0.95 -0.07
N GLN A 12 18.90 2.05 -0.81
CA GLN A 12 19.53 3.31 -0.40
C GLN A 12 19.02 3.84 0.95
N ARG A 13 17.73 3.63 1.27
CA ARG A 13 17.14 4.09 2.55
C ARG A 13 17.60 3.26 3.74
N VAL A 14 17.86 1.97 3.52
CA VAL A 14 18.34 1.06 4.57
C VAL A 14 19.88 0.97 4.61
N GLY A 15 20.59 1.83 3.87
CA GLY A 15 22.06 1.83 3.87
C GLY A 15 22.68 0.61 3.19
N ASP A 16 22.03 0.11 2.14
CA ASP A 16 22.37 -1.12 1.39
C ASP A 16 22.35 -2.39 2.25
N ASP A 17 21.68 -2.36 3.41
CA ASP A 17 21.48 -3.50 4.29
C ASP A 17 20.28 -4.36 3.86
N LYS A 18 20.58 -5.55 3.30
CA LYS A 18 19.56 -6.48 2.81
C LYS A 18 18.72 -7.09 3.94
N GLU A 19 19.29 -7.28 5.12
CA GLU A 19 18.57 -7.87 6.26
C GLU A 19 17.49 -6.90 6.74
N ILE A 20 17.84 -5.63 6.89
CA ILE A 20 16.87 -4.57 7.22
C ILE A 20 15.81 -4.41 6.12
N ALA A 21 16.21 -4.47 4.84
CA ALA A 21 15.23 -4.42 3.73
C ALA A 21 14.21 -5.56 3.84
N ASN A 22 14.66 -6.79 4.11
CA ASN A 22 13.79 -7.94 4.24
C ASN A 22 12.85 -7.81 5.43
N GLU A 23 13.34 -7.40 6.61
CA GLU A 23 12.50 -7.19 7.80
C GLU A 23 11.38 -6.17 7.54
N ILE A 24 11.70 -5.07 6.85
CA ILE A 24 10.71 -4.05 6.47
C ILE A 24 9.67 -4.62 5.50
N LEU A 25 10.10 -5.41 4.52
CA LEU A 25 9.22 -6.03 3.54
C LEU A 25 8.31 -7.12 4.16
N GLU A 26 8.82 -7.90 5.10
CA GLU A 26 8.03 -8.87 5.87
C GLU A 26 6.96 -8.16 6.71
N MET A 27 7.37 -7.14 7.48
CA MET A 27 6.44 -6.33 8.27
C MET A 27 5.34 -5.68 7.41
N PHE A 28 5.70 -5.23 6.21
CA PHE A 28 4.74 -4.66 5.24
C PHE A 28 3.66 -5.68 4.86
N ILE A 29 4.06 -6.90 4.52
CA ILE A 29 3.14 -7.97 4.08
C ILE A 29 2.23 -8.44 5.22
N ASP A 30 2.71 -8.39 6.45
CA ASP A 30 1.93 -8.75 7.63
C ASP A 30 0.93 -7.66 8.05
N THR A 31 1.29 -6.38 7.87
CA THR A 31 0.48 -5.25 8.36
C THR A 31 -0.59 -4.80 7.37
N ILE A 32 -0.26 -4.72 6.08
CA ILE A 32 -1.16 -4.12 5.08
C ILE A 32 -2.52 -4.83 4.93
N PRO A 33 -2.64 -6.18 4.95
CA PRO A 33 -3.92 -6.84 4.73
C PRO A 33 -5.04 -6.36 5.68
N GLU A 34 -4.74 -6.18 6.96
CA GLU A 34 -5.72 -5.66 7.93
C GLU A 34 -6.15 -4.23 7.60
N LEU A 35 -5.23 -3.38 7.17
CA LEU A 35 -5.54 -2.02 6.74
C LEU A 35 -6.40 -2.00 5.48
N ILE A 36 -6.17 -2.92 4.53
CA ILE A 36 -7.01 -3.04 3.33
C ILE A 36 -8.44 -3.46 3.69
N ASP A 37 -8.60 -4.40 4.62
CA ASP A 37 -9.93 -4.81 5.09
C ASP A 37 -10.66 -3.65 5.77
N ASN A 38 -9.96 -2.88 6.61
CA ASN A 38 -10.51 -1.67 7.23
C ASN A 38 -10.89 -0.61 6.20
N LEU A 39 -10.09 -0.42 5.15
CA LEU A 39 -10.36 0.52 4.06
C LEU A 39 -11.62 0.11 3.28
N LYS A 40 -11.76 -1.18 2.95
CA LYS A 40 -12.94 -1.73 2.27
C LYS A 40 -14.20 -1.59 3.13
N ALA A 41 -14.09 -1.87 4.43
CA ALA A 41 -15.18 -1.68 5.38
C ALA A 41 -15.61 -0.21 5.46
N ALA A 42 -14.66 0.72 5.49
CA ALA A 42 -14.94 2.16 5.52
C ALA A 42 -15.72 2.62 4.27
N ILE A 43 -15.33 2.16 3.08
CA ILE A 43 -16.03 2.46 1.82
C ILE A 43 -17.45 1.87 1.85
N SER A 44 -17.60 0.63 2.29
CA SER A 44 -18.91 -0.05 2.35
C SER A 44 -19.88 0.62 3.33
N GLN A 45 -19.37 1.11 4.46
CA GLN A 45 -20.16 1.74 5.52
C GLN A 45 -20.37 3.26 5.31
N GLY A 46 -19.73 3.87 4.30
CA GLY A 46 -19.74 5.32 4.13
C GLY A 46 -19.03 6.07 5.27
N ASN A 47 -18.03 5.44 5.90
CA ASN A 47 -17.30 6.02 7.02
C ASN A 47 -16.07 6.79 6.52
N SER A 48 -16.24 8.10 6.32
CA SER A 48 -15.18 8.96 5.79
C SER A 48 -13.98 9.07 6.73
N ASP A 49 -14.20 9.22 8.03
CA ASP A 49 -13.11 9.36 9.00
C ASP A 49 -12.19 8.13 9.02
N LEU A 50 -12.79 6.93 9.02
CA LEU A 50 -12.03 5.69 8.93
C LEU A 50 -11.32 5.57 7.58
N LEU A 51 -11.99 5.89 6.48
CA LEU A 51 -11.39 5.84 5.14
C LEU A 51 -10.17 6.75 5.05
N ILE A 52 -10.27 7.99 5.51
CA ILE A 52 -9.17 8.97 5.49
C ILE A 52 -7.99 8.46 6.31
N LYS A 53 -8.25 8.03 7.56
CA LYS A 53 -7.20 7.54 8.46
C LYS A 53 -6.48 6.33 7.88
N THR A 54 -7.23 5.32 7.45
CA THR A 54 -6.66 4.07 6.94
C THR A 54 -5.93 4.29 5.61
N SER A 55 -6.48 5.12 4.71
CA SER A 55 -5.79 5.48 3.46
C SER A 55 -4.49 6.23 3.70
N HIS A 56 -4.47 7.14 4.68
CA HIS A 56 -3.28 7.89 5.06
C HIS A 56 -2.17 6.97 5.59
N GLU A 57 -2.54 5.98 6.41
CA GLU A 57 -1.62 5.00 6.97
C GLU A 57 -1.02 4.09 5.89
N ILE A 58 -1.86 3.54 5.01
CA ILE A 58 -1.42 2.72 3.86
C ILE A 58 -0.47 3.50 2.96
N LYS A 59 -0.79 4.77 2.67
CA LYS A 59 0.09 5.67 1.89
C LYS A 59 1.47 5.81 2.53
N GLY A 60 1.53 6.05 3.84
CA GLY A 60 2.79 6.21 4.56
C GLY A 60 3.64 4.94 4.54
N ILE A 61 3.04 3.80 4.85
CA ILE A 61 3.72 2.50 4.87
C ILE A 61 4.21 2.11 3.47
N SER A 62 3.37 2.29 2.43
CA SER A 62 3.76 2.05 1.03
C SER A 62 4.88 2.97 0.55
N GLY A 63 4.84 4.25 0.95
CA GLY A 63 5.90 5.21 0.64
C GLY A 63 7.23 4.92 1.34
N ASN A 64 7.20 4.28 2.52
CA ASN A 64 8.43 3.87 3.22
C ASN A 64 9.17 2.76 2.47
N ILE A 65 8.46 1.82 1.86
CA ILE A 65 9.07 0.76 1.06
C ILE A 65 9.32 1.16 -0.41
N SER A 66 8.98 2.39 -0.80
CA SER A 66 9.08 2.88 -2.18
C SER A 66 8.13 2.15 -3.16
N ALA A 67 6.95 1.76 -2.69
CA ALA A 67 5.84 1.26 -3.51
C ALA A 67 4.95 2.43 -3.97
N GLU A 68 5.44 3.19 -4.95
CA GLU A 68 4.87 4.49 -5.34
C GLU A 68 3.42 4.38 -5.83
N LYS A 69 3.10 3.40 -6.68
CA LYS A 69 1.75 3.22 -7.23
C LYS A 69 0.69 3.03 -6.13
N LEU A 70 0.97 2.10 -5.20
CA LEU A 70 0.07 1.83 -4.09
C LEU A 70 -0.07 3.04 -3.15
N ALA A 71 1.01 3.80 -2.95
CA ALA A 71 0.97 5.04 -2.19
C ALA A 71 0.11 6.12 -2.88
N GLU A 72 0.19 6.23 -4.20
CA GLU A 72 -0.60 7.17 -5.00
C GLU A 72 -2.09 6.85 -4.99
N THR A 73 -2.47 5.59 -5.18
CA THR A 73 -3.89 5.18 -5.13
C THR A 73 -4.47 5.29 -3.72
N ALA A 74 -3.68 5.00 -2.68
CA ALA A 74 -4.05 5.30 -1.29
C ALA A 74 -4.26 6.81 -1.06
N ALA A 75 -3.41 7.67 -1.64
CA ALA A 75 -3.59 9.13 -1.54
C ALA A 75 -4.86 9.62 -2.26
N GLN A 76 -5.24 8.98 -3.36
CA GLN A 76 -6.50 9.27 -4.06
C GLN A 76 -7.71 8.87 -3.20
N LEU A 77 -7.69 7.68 -2.60
CA LEU A 77 -8.72 7.23 -1.64
C LEU A 77 -8.85 8.17 -0.43
N GLU A 78 -7.73 8.64 0.12
CA GLU A 78 -7.71 9.66 1.18
C GLU A 78 -8.39 10.97 0.72
N SER A 79 -8.10 11.41 -0.51
CA SER A 79 -8.66 12.62 -1.11
C SER A 79 -10.17 12.51 -1.37
N TYR A 80 -10.64 11.38 -1.87
CA TYR A 80 -12.07 11.11 -2.06
C TYR A 80 -12.80 11.00 -0.73
N GLY A 81 -12.20 10.36 0.28
CA GLY A 81 -12.72 10.32 1.65
C GLY A 81 -12.97 11.73 2.21
N LYS A 82 -11.99 12.64 2.09
CA LYS A 82 -12.13 14.05 2.51
C LYS A 82 -13.28 14.80 1.84
N LYS A 83 -13.74 14.34 0.67
CA LYS A 83 -14.86 14.90 -0.08
C LYS A 83 -16.18 14.14 0.12
N ASN A 84 -16.18 13.06 0.90
CA ASN A 84 -17.28 12.08 1.03
C ASN A 84 -17.70 11.46 -0.31
N ASP A 85 -16.74 11.30 -1.23
CA ASP A 85 -16.96 10.83 -2.59
C ASP A 85 -16.79 9.31 -2.68
N PHE A 86 -17.73 8.57 -2.11
CA PHE A 86 -17.66 7.11 -2.04
C PHE A 86 -17.86 6.41 -3.39
N ASP A 87 -18.43 7.08 -4.38
CA ASP A 87 -18.59 6.52 -5.71
C ASP A 87 -17.23 6.44 -6.41
N ASN A 88 -16.43 7.52 -6.40
CA ASN A 88 -15.05 7.48 -6.89
C ASN A 88 -14.16 6.53 -6.07
N CYS A 89 -14.41 6.36 -4.77
CA CYS A 89 -13.71 5.35 -3.97
C CYS A 89 -13.95 3.94 -4.50
N LYS A 90 -15.20 3.60 -4.85
CA LYS A 90 -15.55 2.28 -5.39
C LYS A 90 -14.98 2.06 -6.79
N GLU A 91 -14.88 3.12 -7.59
CA GLU A 91 -14.27 3.04 -8.93
C GLU A 91 -12.77 2.77 -8.89
N ILE A 92 -12.07 3.34 -7.90
CA ILE A 92 -10.61 3.19 -7.80
C ILE A 92 -10.15 2.00 -6.96
N LEU A 93 -11.00 1.48 -6.07
CA LEU A 93 -10.68 0.35 -5.21
C LEU A 93 -10.17 -0.90 -5.97
N PRO A 94 -10.71 -1.30 -7.15
CA PRO A 94 -10.15 -2.41 -7.92
C PRO A 94 -8.72 -2.17 -8.43
N ILE A 95 -8.35 -0.92 -8.68
CA ILE A 95 -7.00 -0.54 -9.11
C ILE A 95 -6.05 -0.69 -7.91
N PHE A 96 -6.44 -0.15 -6.76
CA PHE A 96 -5.71 -0.28 -5.50
C PHE A 96 -5.49 -1.77 -5.13
N ASP A 97 -6.54 -2.60 -5.20
CA ASP A 97 -6.46 -4.04 -4.92
C ASP A 97 -5.49 -4.76 -5.85
N LYS A 98 -5.53 -4.43 -7.14
CA LYS A 98 -4.62 -5.00 -8.12
C LYS A 98 -3.17 -4.61 -7.85
N GLU A 99 -2.90 -3.34 -7.57
CA GLU A 99 -1.56 -2.85 -7.25
C GLU A 99 -1.00 -3.50 -6.00
N PHE A 100 -1.83 -3.70 -4.97
CA PHE A 100 -1.44 -4.42 -3.78
C PHE A 100 -1.08 -5.88 -4.09
N GLU A 101 -1.91 -6.61 -4.83
CA GLU A 101 -1.61 -8.02 -5.13
C GLU A 101 -0.37 -8.18 -6.01
N GLU A 102 -0.16 -7.30 -7.00
CA GLU A 102 1.06 -7.31 -7.81
C GLU A 102 2.30 -7.02 -6.94
N LEU A 103 2.23 -6.04 -6.04
CA LEU A 103 3.30 -5.73 -5.09
C LEU A 103 3.56 -6.88 -4.11
N ARG A 104 2.50 -7.49 -3.57
CA ARG A 104 2.58 -8.63 -2.65
C ARG A 104 3.27 -9.82 -3.29
N VAL A 105 2.95 -10.14 -4.55
CA VAL A 105 3.63 -11.20 -5.30
C VAL A 105 5.10 -10.86 -5.52
N GLU A 106 5.42 -9.63 -5.91
CA GLU A 106 6.79 -9.17 -6.09
C GLU A 106 7.62 -9.28 -4.80
N ILE A 107 7.09 -8.83 -3.67
CA ILE A 107 7.76 -8.91 -2.37
C ILE A 107 7.99 -10.37 -1.96
N LYS A 108 6.99 -11.24 -2.11
CA LYS A 108 7.14 -12.67 -1.80
C LYS A 108 8.23 -13.33 -2.63
N GLN A 109 8.31 -13.02 -3.93
CA GLN A 109 9.37 -13.54 -4.79
C GLN A 109 10.77 -13.07 -4.37
N LEU A 110 10.88 -11.84 -3.85
CA LEU A 110 12.15 -11.31 -3.33
C LEU A 110 12.57 -11.98 -2.01
N LEU A 111 11.62 -12.29 -1.13
CA LEU A 111 11.87 -12.94 0.17
C LEU A 111 12.13 -14.44 0.03
N GLU A 112 11.41 -15.14 -0.85
CA GLU A 112 11.58 -16.58 -1.13
C GLU A 112 12.83 -16.88 -1.97
N GLY A 113 13.41 -15.88 -2.64
CA GLY A 113 14.57 -15.98 -3.52
C GLY A 113 15.93 -15.99 -2.81
N ILE A 114 16.03 -16.51 -1.59
CA ILE A 114 17.27 -16.64 -0.80
C ILE A 114 17.67 -18.11 -0.68
#